data_AF-A0A957YHY4-F1
#
_entry.id   AF-A0A957YHY4-F1
#
_cell.length_a   1.000
_cell.length_b   1.000
_cell.length_c   1.000
_cell.angle_alpha   90.00
_cell.angle_beta   90.00
_cell.angle_gamma   90.00
#
_symmetry.space_group_name_H-M   'P 1'
#
loop_
_entity.id
_entity.type
_entity.pdbx_description
1 polymer ?
#
loop_
_entity_poly.entity_id
_entity_poly.type
_entity_poly.pdbx_seq_one_letter_code
_entity_poly.pdbx_strand_id
1 'polypeptide(L)'
;MRLKHIFVLLAVSLVLPVVAAACGGGETQTVVETVVVEKEVEKTVIETVEVEKEVIQEVEKVVTVEVPAEADAESTLARIQSEGVVRVGFANENPYAFAKPDGTLSGEAVEVARAVFAEMGID
;
A
#
# COMPACT_ATOMS: atom_id res chain seq x y z
N MET A 1 -11.87 -43.49 -39.74
CA MET A 1 -11.86 -42.84 -38.42
C MET A 1 -10.99 -41.57 -38.34
N ARG A 2 -9.88 -41.46 -39.07
CA ARG A 2 -8.92 -40.34 -38.94
C ARG A 2 -9.46 -38.94 -39.29
N LEU A 3 -10.42 -38.83 -40.21
CA LEU A 3 -11.00 -37.53 -40.60
C LEU A 3 -11.94 -36.93 -39.54
N LYS A 4 -12.69 -37.79 -38.82
CA LYS A 4 -13.58 -37.36 -37.72
C LYS A 4 -12.77 -36.82 -36.52
N HIS A 5 -11.58 -37.38 -36.29
CA HIS A 5 -10.69 -36.94 -35.20
C HIS A 5 -9.99 -35.62 -35.54
N ILE A 6 -9.67 -35.38 -36.83
CA ILE A 6 -9.13 -34.11 -37.29
C ILE A 6 -10.13 -32.97 -37.09
N PHE A 7 -11.42 -33.18 -37.39
CA PHE A 7 -12.46 -32.17 -37.14
C PHE A 7 -12.67 -31.87 -35.65
N VAL A 8 -12.60 -32.90 -34.79
CA VAL A 8 -12.70 -32.72 -33.33
C VAL A 8 -11.50 -31.97 -32.78
N LEU A 9 -10.29 -32.26 -33.26
CA LEU A 9 -9.07 -31.55 -32.83
C LEU A 9 -9.03 -30.09 -33.31
N LEU A 10 -9.52 -29.80 -34.52
CA LEU A 10 -9.64 -28.43 -35.03
C LEU A 10 -10.67 -27.62 -34.23
N ALA A 11 -11.79 -28.22 -33.85
CA ALA A 11 -12.81 -27.58 -33.04
C ALA A 11 -12.32 -27.31 -31.59
N VAL A 12 -11.61 -28.26 -30.97
CA VAL A 12 -11.06 -28.07 -29.62
C VAL A 12 -9.93 -27.03 -29.60
N SER A 13 -9.10 -27.00 -30.65
CA SER A 13 -8.03 -26.00 -30.84
C SER A 13 -8.59 -24.57 -30.96
N LEU A 14 -9.72 -24.40 -31.65
CA LEU A 14 -10.34 -23.08 -31.83
C LEU A 14 -11.02 -22.55 -30.55
N VAL A 15 -11.47 -23.44 -29.66
CA VAL A 15 -12.21 -23.06 -28.44
C VAL A 15 -11.28 -22.81 -27.24
N LEU A 16 -10.11 -23.46 -27.21
CA LEU A 16 -9.12 -23.32 -26.13
C LEU A 16 -8.64 -21.87 -25.85
N PRO A 17 -8.41 -20.98 -26.84
CA PRO A 17 -7.95 -19.62 -26.56
C PRO A 17 -9.04 -18.69 -25.99
N VAL A 18 -10.33 -19.04 -26.14
CA VAL A 18 -11.45 -18.21 -25.63
C VAL A 18 -11.55 -18.27 -24.09
N VAL A 19 -11.11 -19.37 -23.48
CA VAL A 19 -11.18 -19.56 -22.02
C VAL A 19 -10.07 -18.81 -21.28
N ALA A 20 -8.93 -18.54 -21.93
CA ALA A 20 -7.82 -17.79 -21.33
C ALA A 20 -8.08 -16.28 -21.17
N ALA A 21 -9.11 -15.75 -21.82
CA ALA A 21 -9.45 -14.32 -21.77
C ALA A 21 -10.45 -13.94 -20.66
N ALA A 22 -10.89 -14.89 -19.83
CA ALA A 22 -11.89 -14.66 -18.77
C ALA A 22 -11.30 -14.41 -17.37
N CYS A 23 -9.98 -14.38 -17.21
CA CYS A 23 -9.31 -13.97 -15.98
C CYS A 23 -8.43 -12.75 -16.26
N GLY A 24 -8.94 -11.56 -15.98
CA GLY A 24 -8.11 -10.37 -15.91
C GLY A 24 -8.86 -9.10 -16.27
N GLY A 25 -9.12 -8.27 -15.26
CA GLY A 25 -9.51 -6.88 -15.46
C GLY A 25 -10.91 -6.54 -14.95
N GLY A 26 -11.15 -6.72 -13.65
CA GLY A 26 -12.09 -5.82 -12.98
C GLY A 26 -11.45 -4.43 -13.00
N GLU A 27 -12.11 -3.48 -13.66
CA GLU A 27 -11.67 -2.09 -13.72
C GLU A 27 -11.67 -1.50 -12.30
N THR A 28 -10.49 -1.40 -11.69
CA THR A 28 -10.32 -0.69 -10.43
C THR A 28 -10.56 0.78 -10.70
N GLN A 29 -11.69 1.30 -10.22
CA GLN A 29 -11.97 2.73 -10.26
C GLN A 29 -11.08 3.42 -9.22
N THR A 30 -10.10 4.20 -9.69
CA THR A 30 -9.24 5.04 -8.86
C THR A 30 -9.92 6.39 -8.68
N VAL A 31 -10.65 6.56 -7.57
CA VAL A 31 -11.15 7.88 -7.15
C VAL A 31 -10.02 8.56 -6.38
N VAL A 32 -9.35 9.51 -7.03
CA VAL A 32 -8.32 10.35 -6.41
C VAL A 32 -9.02 11.58 -5.83
N GLU A 33 -9.39 11.49 -4.56
CA GLU A 33 -9.89 12.64 -3.80
C GLU A 33 -8.67 13.48 -3.39
N THR A 34 -8.54 14.67 -3.97
CA THR A 34 -7.47 15.62 -3.61
C THR A 34 -7.99 16.53 -2.50
N VAL A 35 -7.68 16.19 -1.25
CA VAL A 35 -7.92 17.08 -0.12
C VAL A 35 -6.77 18.09 -0.08
N VAL A 36 -7.11 19.36 -0.30
CA VAL A 36 -6.15 20.46 -0.14
C VAL A 36 -6.17 20.85 1.33
N VAL A 37 -5.20 20.35 2.10
CA VAL A 37 -4.98 20.80 3.49
C VAL A 37 -3.88 21.84 3.50
N GLU A 38 -4.27 23.06 3.83
CA GLU A 38 -3.35 24.18 4.10
C GLU A 38 -2.56 23.86 5.38
N LYS A 39 -1.24 23.74 5.23
CA LYS A 39 -0.29 23.38 6.26
C LYS A 39 0.00 24.58 7.17
N GLU A 40 -0.44 24.55 8.43
CA GLU A 40 0.11 25.39 9.49
C GLU A 40 1.20 24.60 10.25
N VAL A 41 2.43 25.10 10.19
CA VAL A 41 3.61 24.53 10.85
C VAL A 41 3.77 25.21 12.21
N GLU A 42 3.43 24.52 13.29
CA GLU A 42 3.92 24.91 14.62
C GLU A 42 5.19 24.12 14.98
N LYS A 43 6.26 24.89 15.16
CA LYS A 43 7.62 24.47 15.47
C LYS A 43 7.77 24.36 16.98
N THR A 44 7.74 23.15 17.54
CA THR A 44 8.06 22.96 18.96
C THR A 44 9.54 22.61 19.13
N VAL A 45 10.25 23.59 19.69
CA VAL A 45 11.63 23.51 20.16
C VAL A 45 11.68 22.52 21.33
N ILE A 46 12.37 21.40 21.17
CA ILE A 46 12.79 20.57 22.30
C ILE A 46 14.21 20.97 22.67
N GLU A 47 14.27 21.67 23.79
CA GLU A 47 15.45 22.15 24.50
C GLU A 47 16.22 20.95 25.08
N THR A 48 17.52 20.94 24.82
CA THR A 48 18.49 19.95 25.31
C THR A 48 18.63 20.05 26.82
N VAL A 49 18.27 19.00 27.55
CA VAL A 49 18.65 18.82 28.96
C VAL A 49 19.78 17.80 29.02
N GLU A 50 20.97 18.30 29.28
CA GLU A 50 22.15 17.53 29.66
C GLU A 50 21.89 16.90 31.04
N VAL A 51 21.92 15.57 31.12
CA VAL A 51 22.01 14.86 32.40
C VAL A 51 23.25 13.99 32.35
N GLU A 52 24.32 14.53 32.94
CA GLU A 52 25.49 13.75 33.32
C GLU A 52 25.11 12.86 34.52
N LYS A 53 25.19 11.54 34.34
CA LYS A 53 25.46 10.65 35.46
C LYS A 53 26.22 9.41 34.99
N GLU A 54 27.45 9.35 35.46
CA GLU A 54 28.40 8.26 35.26
C GLU A 54 28.08 7.05 36.18
N VAL A 55 28.71 5.92 35.85
CA VAL A 55 28.86 4.65 36.61
C VAL A 55 27.62 3.72 36.47
N ILE A 56 27.68 2.43 36.12
CA ILE A 56 28.60 1.33 36.53
C ILE A 56 28.57 0.16 35.50
N GLN A 57 29.77 -0.31 35.11
CA GLN A 57 30.26 -1.63 34.64
C GLN A 57 29.40 -2.66 33.85
N GLU A 58 29.96 -2.98 32.67
CA GLU A 58 30.20 -4.30 31.99
C GLU A 58 29.06 -5.30 31.71
N VAL A 59 29.29 -6.09 30.65
CA VAL A 59 28.45 -7.13 30.00
C VAL A 59 27.48 -6.52 28.97
N GLU A 60 27.63 -6.68 27.65
CA GLU A 60 27.96 -7.87 26.87
C GLU A 60 28.56 -7.41 25.52
N LYS A 61 29.44 -8.22 24.94
CA LYS A 61 30.15 -7.94 23.69
C LYS A 61 29.14 -7.78 22.54
N VAL A 62 28.76 -6.54 22.22
CA VAL A 62 28.00 -6.21 21.02
C VAL A 62 28.88 -6.53 19.82
N VAL A 63 28.55 -7.63 19.13
CA VAL A 63 29.12 -7.94 17.83
C VAL A 63 28.58 -6.88 16.88
N THR A 64 29.39 -5.87 16.62
CA THR A 64 29.15 -4.89 15.56
C THR A 64 29.26 -5.64 14.24
N VAL A 65 28.12 -6.14 13.76
CA VAL A 65 27.99 -6.56 12.37
C VAL A 65 27.94 -5.25 11.58
N GLU A 66 29.04 -4.92 10.93
CA GLU A 66 29.09 -3.85 9.94
C GLU A 66 28.19 -4.30 8.76
N VAL A 67 26.92 -3.94 8.84
CA VAL A 67 26.01 -4.05 7.70
C VAL A 67 26.51 -3.05 6.67
N PRO A 68 26.95 -3.50 5.49
CA PRO A 68 27.38 -2.59 4.44
C PRO A 68 26.23 -1.63 4.14
N ALA A 69 26.52 -0.33 4.12
CA ALA A 69 25.54 0.69 3.79
C ALA A 69 24.99 0.40 2.38
N GLU A 70 23.78 -0.14 2.32
CA GLU A 70 22.99 -0.13 1.10
C GLU A 70 22.83 1.33 0.69
N ALA A 71 23.01 1.62 -0.60
CA ALA A 71 22.62 2.92 -1.12
C ALA A 71 21.15 3.14 -0.76
N ASP A 72 20.86 4.14 0.08
CA ASP A 72 19.53 4.42 0.61
C ASP A 72 18.55 4.75 -0.51
N ALA A 73 17.98 3.71 -1.11
CA ALA A 73 16.81 3.84 -1.96
C ALA A 73 15.67 4.30 -1.05
N GLU A 74 14.96 5.35 -1.46
CA GLU A 74 13.81 5.84 -0.71
C GLU A 74 12.81 4.69 -0.49
N SER A 75 12.50 4.41 0.78
CA SER A 75 11.51 3.40 1.10
C SER A 75 10.12 3.86 0.66
N THR A 76 9.23 2.91 0.36
CA THR A 76 7.84 3.23 0.01
C THR A 76 7.16 4.08 1.09
N LEU A 77 7.44 3.81 2.37
CA LEU A 77 6.87 4.57 3.49
C LEU A 77 7.39 6.01 3.51
N ALA A 78 8.71 6.20 3.36
CA ALA A 78 9.30 7.54 3.28
C ALA A 78 8.71 8.34 2.12
N ARG A 79 8.47 7.69 0.98
CA ARG A 79 7.86 8.31 -0.20
C ARG A 79 6.40 8.74 0.04
N ILE A 80 5.56 7.89 0.62
CA ILE A 80 4.15 8.29 0.87
C ILE A 80 4.03 9.34 1.98
N GLN A 81 4.95 9.33 2.96
CA GLN A 81 5.04 10.37 3.98
C GLN A 81 5.51 11.71 3.39
N SER A 82 6.43 11.69 2.42
CA SER A 82 6.91 12.91 1.74
C SER A 82 5.89 13.45 0.73
N GLU A 83 5.19 12.57 0.01
CA GLU A 83 4.11 12.91 -0.94
C GLU A 83 2.81 13.33 -0.22
N GLY A 84 2.58 12.87 1.01
CA GLY A 84 1.35 13.13 1.78
C GLY A 84 0.12 12.40 1.25
N VAL A 85 0.29 11.46 0.32
CA VAL A 85 -0.81 10.72 -0.32
C VAL A 85 -0.50 9.24 -0.44
N VAL A 86 -1.53 8.42 -0.29
CA VAL A 86 -1.44 6.97 -0.51
C VAL A 86 -2.58 6.48 -1.39
N ARG A 87 -2.28 5.52 -2.27
CA ARG A 87 -3.29 4.87 -3.11
C ARG A 87 -3.67 3.53 -2.50
N VAL A 88 -4.94 3.37 -2.16
CA VAL A 88 -5.49 2.17 -1.53
C VAL A 88 -6.53 1.53 -2.45
N GLY A 89 -6.39 0.23 -2.72
CA GLY A 89 -7.38 -0.56 -3.44
C GLY A 89 -8.45 -1.11 -2.49
N PHE A 90 -9.68 -1.27 -2.97
CA PHE A 90 -10.79 -1.85 -2.21
C PHE A 90 -11.57 -2.88 -3.05
N ALA A 91 -12.19 -3.86 -2.39
CA ALA A 91 -12.87 -4.99 -3.02
C ALA A 91 -14.39 -4.81 -3.23
N ASN A 92 -14.93 -3.65 -2.83
CA ASN A 92 -16.36 -3.33 -2.85
C ASN A 92 -17.23 -4.29 -2.03
N GLU A 93 -16.81 -4.56 -0.79
CA GLU A 93 -17.47 -5.45 0.14
C GLU A 93 -18.16 -4.64 1.25
N ASN A 94 -19.49 -4.61 1.24
CA ASN A 94 -20.27 -4.03 2.33
C ASN A 94 -20.32 -5.02 3.52
N PRO A 95 -19.98 -4.62 4.76
CA PRO A 95 -19.81 -3.25 5.27
C PRO A 95 -18.36 -2.75 5.43
N TYR A 96 -17.37 -3.43 4.85
CA TYR A 96 -15.95 -3.17 5.08
C TYR A 96 -15.36 -2.04 4.22
N ALA A 97 -15.51 -2.10 2.90
CA ALA A 97 -15.06 -1.04 2.00
C ALA A 97 -15.84 -1.09 0.69
N PHE A 98 -16.68 -0.09 0.45
CA PHE A 98 -17.56 -0.02 -0.72
C PHE A 98 -17.78 1.42 -1.20
N ALA A 99 -18.08 1.57 -2.48
CA ALA A 99 -18.43 2.86 -3.06
C ALA A 99 -19.93 3.17 -2.83
N LYS A 100 -20.23 4.39 -2.38
CA LYS A 100 -21.58 4.94 -2.33
C LYS A 100 -22.01 5.44 -3.72
N PRO A 101 -23.32 5.66 -3.94
CA PRO A 101 -23.82 6.20 -5.22
C PRO A 101 -23.26 7.57 -5.62
N ASP A 102 -22.76 8.35 -4.65
CA ASP A 102 -22.12 9.64 -4.88
C ASP A 102 -20.63 9.53 -5.25
N GLY A 103 -20.09 8.31 -5.32
CA GLY A 103 -18.69 8.04 -5.64
C GLY A 103 -17.74 8.08 -4.44
N THR A 104 -18.23 8.39 -3.23
CA THR A 104 -17.41 8.34 -2.01
C THR A 104 -17.24 6.92 -1.50
N LEU A 105 -16.13 6.63 -0.84
CA LEU A 105 -15.90 5.34 -0.19
C LEU A 105 -16.45 5.34 1.24
N SER A 106 -16.97 4.19 1.67
CA SER A 106 -17.50 3.96 3.02
C SER A 106 -17.10 2.58 3.51
N GLY A 107 -17.20 2.38 4.83
CA GLY A 107 -17.08 1.09 5.47
C GLY A 107 -15.98 1.08 6.52
N GLU A 108 -15.97 0.06 7.36
CA GLU A 108 -15.04 -0.05 8.49
C GLU A 108 -13.57 0.10 8.05
N ALA A 109 -13.16 -0.63 7.01
CA ALA A 109 -11.78 -0.64 6.55
C ALA A 109 -11.36 0.71 5.96
N VAL A 110 -12.29 1.47 5.38
CA VAL A 110 -12.04 2.83 4.88
C VAL A 110 -11.75 3.77 6.05
N GLU A 111 -12.58 3.72 7.11
CA GLU A 111 -12.40 4.58 8.29
C GLU A 111 -11.12 4.24 9.06
N VAL A 112 -10.80 2.95 9.22
CA VAL A 112 -9.55 2.52 9.86
C VAL A 112 -8.34 2.97 9.05
N ALA A 113 -8.37 2.82 7.72
CA ALA A 113 -7.28 3.28 6.86
C ALA A 113 -7.08 4.80 6.99
N ARG A 114 -8.15 5.60 6.91
CA ARG A 114 -8.09 7.05 7.08
C ARG A 114 -7.49 7.45 8.44
N ALA A 115 -7.92 6.82 9.53
CA ALA A 115 -7.39 7.11 10.86
C ALA A 115 -5.89 6.78 10.99
N VAL A 116 -5.45 5.66 10.43
CA VAL A 116 -4.03 5.24 10.46
C VAL A 116 -3.16 6.18 9.64
N PHE A 117 -3.59 6.55 8.43
CA PHE A 117 -2.82 7.43 7.55
C PHE A 117 -2.80 8.88 8.05
N ALA A 118 -3.90 9.37 8.63
CA ALA A 118 -3.97 10.69 9.23
C ALA A 118 -2.94 10.87 10.37
N GLU A 119 -2.72 9.84 11.22
CA GLU A 119 -1.71 9.86 12.28
C GLU A 119 -0.27 9.98 11.71
N MET A 120 -0.07 9.55 10.46
CA MET A 120 1.20 9.65 9.75
C MET A 120 1.32 10.92 8.88
N GLY A 121 0.32 11.82 8.90
CA GLY A 121 0.28 13.01 8.05
C GLY A 121 0.05 12.72 6.57
N ILE A 122 -0.70 11.65 6.27
CA ILE A 122 -1.04 11.21 4.91
C ILE A 122 -2.57 11.31 4.75
N ASP A 123 -3.01 11.95 3.68
CA ASP A 123 -4.43 12.17 3.33
C ASP A 123 -5.04 11.02 2.50
#